data_AF-A0A257GTD2-F1
#
_entry.id   AF-A0A257GTD2-F1
#
_cell.length_a   1.000
_cell.length_b   1.000
_cell.length_c   1.000
_cell.angle_alpha   90.00
_cell.angle_beta   90.00
_cell.angle_gamma   90.00
#
_symmetry.space_group_name_H-M   'P 1'
#
loop_
_entity.id
_entity.type
_entity.pdbx_description
1 polymer ?
#
loop_
_entity_poly.entity_id
_entity_poly.type
_entity_poly.pdbx_seq_one_letter_code
_entity_poly.pdbx_strand_id
1 'polypeptide(L)'
;AAGIPVLLGFTFFMGMMMSPLIERTLGFKNGPELIMTAFAGTAGVFFVMATLASVIKRDLEGLGKWLMVGTIVLLVGGVVNIFVQSSAGMMAMSMAAIGLFSVWMLYDIKRIVDGGETNYISATLALYLDIVNVFQNLLALLGIFGGERD
;
A
#
# COMPACT_ATOMS: atom_id res chain seq x y z
N ALA A 1 23.40 -11.20 10.06
CA ALA A 1 22.62 -12.24 10.78
C ALA A 1 21.30 -11.73 11.37
N ALA A 2 21.20 -10.46 11.84
CA ALA A 2 19.97 -9.95 12.47
C ALA A 2 18.83 -9.49 11.52
N GLY A 3 19.09 -9.38 10.21
CA GLY A 3 18.14 -8.74 9.29
C GLY A 3 16.84 -9.51 9.04
N ILE A 4 16.88 -10.83 8.94
CA ILE A 4 15.68 -11.66 8.73
C ILE A 4 14.75 -11.63 9.96
N PRO A 5 15.24 -11.82 11.20
CA PRO A 5 14.41 -11.64 12.40
C PRO A 5 13.77 -10.25 12.50
N VAL A 6 14.49 -9.19 12.14
CA VAL A 6 13.96 -7.82 12.14
C VAL A 6 12.85 -7.67 11.10
N LEU A 7 13.03 -8.20 9.90
CA LEU A 7 12.00 -8.20 8.86
C LEU A 7 10.73 -8.92 9.34
N LEU A 8 10.87 -10.11 9.92
CA LEU A 8 9.71 -10.88 10.44
C LEU A 8 9.02 -10.18 11.61
N GLY A 9 9.79 -9.58 12.52
CA GLY A 9 9.23 -8.78 13.61
C GLY A 9 8.48 -7.56 13.08
N PHE A 10 9.01 -6.90 12.05
CA PHE A 10 8.38 -5.76 11.40
C PHE A 10 7.07 -6.15 10.69
N THR A 11 7.07 -7.22 9.88
CA THR A 11 5.85 -7.66 9.17
C THR A 11 4.78 -8.13 10.14
N PHE A 12 5.17 -8.79 11.23
CA PHE A 12 4.24 -9.16 12.31
C PHE A 12 3.64 -7.92 12.99
N PHE A 13 4.47 -6.94 13.35
CA PHE A 13 4.01 -5.70 13.98
C PHE A 13 3.07 -4.90 13.08
N MET A 14 3.40 -4.76 11.80
CA MET A 14 2.54 -4.10 10.82
C MET A 14 1.19 -4.83 10.66
N GLY A 15 1.20 -6.16 10.63
CA GLY A 15 -0.03 -6.96 10.64
C GLY A 15 -0.92 -6.67 11.86
N MET A 16 -0.32 -6.55 13.05
CA MET A 16 -1.06 -6.16 14.27
C MET A 16 -1.60 -4.73 14.19
N MET A 17 -0.81 -3.77 13.66
CA MET A 17 -1.26 -2.38 13.51
C MET A 17 -2.46 -2.24 12.57
N MET A 18 -2.62 -3.15 11.61
CA MET A 18 -3.77 -3.18 10.70
C MET A 18 -5.04 -3.76 11.33
N SER A 19 -4.94 -4.42 12.50
CA SER A 19 -6.08 -5.10 13.12
C SER A 19 -7.31 -4.20 13.33
N PRO A 20 -7.21 -2.94 13.77
CA PRO A 20 -8.38 -2.09 13.95
C PRO A 20 -9.15 -1.80 12.65
N LEU A 21 -8.43 -1.69 11.52
CA LEU A 21 -9.05 -1.49 10.20
C LEU A 21 -9.84 -2.73 9.77
N ILE A 22 -9.24 -3.90 9.97
CA ILE A 22 -9.85 -5.20 9.66
C ILE A 22 -11.08 -5.42 10.55
N GLU A 23 -10.96 -5.20 11.86
CA GLU A 23 -12.06 -5.36 12.82
C GLU A 23 -13.23 -4.42 12.50
N ARG A 24 -12.95 -3.15 12.20
CA ARG A 24 -13.97 -2.20 11.77
C ARG A 24 -14.70 -2.69 10.52
N THR A 25 -13.99 -3.31 9.58
CA THR A 25 -14.58 -3.81 8.34
C THR A 25 -15.37 -5.09 8.56
N LEU A 26 -14.92 -5.98 9.44
CA LEU A 26 -15.65 -7.18 9.85
C LEU A 26 -16.96 -6.85 10.59
N GLY A 27 -17.11 -5.63 11.10
CA GLY A 27 -18.37 -5.13 11.63
C GLY A 27 -19.48 -4.92 10.58
N PHE A 28 -19.14 -4.90 9.28
CA PHE A 28 -20.14 -4.93 8.20
C PHE A 28 -20.60 -6.36 7.94
N LYS A 29 -21.86 -6.52 7.49
CA LYS A 29 -22.41 -7.84 7.13
C LYS A 29 -21.62 -8.52 6.01
N ASN A 30 -21.20 -7.75 5.02
CA ASN A 30 -20.35 -8.18 3.92
C ASN A 30 -18.85 -7.93 4.19
N GLY A 31 -18.44 -7.73 5.45
CA GLY A 31 -17.06 -7.45 5.83
C GLY A 31 -16.02 -8.43 5.28
N PRO A 32 -16.21 -9.75 5.39
CA PRO A 32 -15.29 -10.74 4.80
C PRO A 32 -15.16 -10.60 3.28
N GLU A 33 -16.25 -10.28 2.58
CA GLU A 33 -16.24 -10.06 1.13
C GLU A 33 -15.42 -8.82 0.77
N LEU A 34 -15.61 -7.71 1.48
CA LEU A 34 -14.83 -6.48 1.28
C LEU A 34 -13.33 -6.70 1.47
N ILE A 35 -12.94 -7.49 2.47
CA ILE A 35 -11.54 -7.86 2.71
C ILE A 35 -10.98 -8.68 1.55
N MET A 36 -11.74 -9.67 1.07
CA MET A 36 -11.35 -10.48 -0.07
C MET A 36 -11.26 -9.67 -1.36
N THR A 37 -12.17 -8.73 -1.58
CA THR A 37 -12.11 -7.80 -2.72
C THR A 37 -10.90 -6.89 -2.64
N ALA A 38 -10.58 -6.33 -1.47
CA ALA A 38 -9.38 -5.52 -1.27
C ALA A 38 -8.10 -6.32 -1.52
N PHE A 39 -8.05 -7.57 -1.03
CA PHE A 39 -6.94 -8.49 -1.25
C PHE A 39 -6.77 -8.82 -2.74
N ALA A 40 -7.85 -9.21 -3.42
CA ALA A 40 -7.85 -9.50 -4.85
C ALA A 40 -7.46 -8.28 -5.69
N GLY A 41 -7.97 -7.10 -5.32
CA GLY A 41 -7.60 -5.83 -5.96
C GLY A 41 -6.11 -5.53 -5.80
N THR A 42 -5.56 -5.72 -4.62
CA THR A 42 -4.13 -5.54 -4.34
C THR A 42 -3.27 -6.53 -5.12
N ALA A 43 -3.68 -7.80 -5.19
CA ALA A 43 -3.01 -8.82 -5.99
C ALA A 43 -3.04 -8.48 -7.49
N GLY A 44 -4.16 -7.95 -7.99
CA GLY A 44 -4.28 -7.43 -9.35
C GLY A 44 -3.33 -6.26 -9.62
N VAL A 45 -3.29 -5.28 -8.71
CA VAL A 45 -2.32 -4.16 -8.80
C VAL A 45 -0.89 -4.68 -8.84
N PHE A 46 -0.53 -5.58 -7.93
CA PHE A 46 0.80 -6.19 -7.90
C PHE A 46 1.15 -6.89 -9.21
N PHE A 47 0.24 -7.70 -9.74
CA PHE A 47 0.47 -8.41 -11.00
C PHE A 47 0.67 -7.44 -12.18
N VAL A 48 -0.13 -6.38 -12.27
CA VAL A 48 0.02 -5.35 -13.31
C VAL A 48 1.35 -4.63 -13.15
N MET A 49 1.71 -4.18 -11.94
CA MET A 49 2.98 -3.47 -11.70
C MET A 49 4.20 -4.36 -11.94
N ALA A 50 4.15 -5.64 -11.53
CA ALA A 50 5.21 -6.61 -11.80
C ALA A 50 5.40 -6.86 -13.31
N THR A 51 4.30 -6.97 -14.04
CA THR A 51 4.31 -7.10 -15.50
C THR A 51 4.92 -5.85 -16.14
N LEU A 52 4.47 -4.66 -15.72
CA LEU A 52 5.01 -3.38 -16.20
C LEU A 52 6.50 -3.24 -15.93
N ALA A 53 6.96 -3.59 -14.73
CA ALA A 53 8.39 -3.56 -14.37
C ALA A 53 9.23 -4.42 -15.32
N SER A 54 8.71 -5.59 -15.72
CA SER A 54 9.42 -6.53 -16.59
C SER A 54 9.47 -6.08 -18.06
N VAL A 55 8.49 -5.29 -18.53
CA VAL A 55 8.41 -4.86 -19.94
C VAL A 55 8.99 -3.46 -20.19
N ILE A 56 8.99 -2.58 -19.18
CA ILE A 56 9.52 -1.23 -19.30
C ILE A 56 11.05 -1.30 -19.45
N LYS A 57 11.58 -0.79 -20.56
CA LYS A 57 13.03 -0.81 -20.82
C LYS A 57 13.78 0.42 -20.34
N ARG A 58 13.06 1.53 -20.10
CA ARG A 58 13.65 2.77 -19.58
C ARG A 58 13.95 2.64 -18.09
N ASP A 59 14.98 3.34 -17.66
CA ASP A 59 15.27 3.53 -16.26
C ASP A 59 14.19 4.40 -15.59
N LEU A 60 13.83 4.03 -14.36
CA LEU A 60 12.86 4.73 -13.52
C LEU A 60 13.53 5.43 -12.33
N GLU A 61 14.86 5.44 -12.20
CA GLU A 61 15.57 5.99 -11.04
C GLU A 61 15.12 7.42 -10.67
N GLY A 62 14.92 8.28 -11.68
CA GLY A 62 14.45 9.66 -11.49
C GLY A 62 13.03 9.79 -10.91
N LEU A 63 12.20 8.74 -10.98
CA LEU A 63 10.84 8.72 -10.46
C LEU A 63 10.80 8.72 -8.93
N GLY A 64 11.79 8.11 -8.28
CA GLY A 64 11.84 7.96 -6.82
C GLY A 64 11.76 9.29 -6.07
N LYS A 65 12.35 10.37 -6.62
CA LYS A 65 12.28 11.72 -6.01
C LYS A 65 10.85 12.26 -5.99
N TRP A 66 10.11 12.07 -7.07
CA TRP A 66 8.72 12.51 -7.18
C TRP A 66 7.80 11.66 -6.30
N LEU A 67 8.03 10.35 -6.25
CA LEU A 67 7.28 9.45 -5.39
C LEU A 67 7.48 9.79 -3.91
N MET A 68 8.71 10.12 -3.51
CA MET A 68 9.01 10.57 -2.14
C MET A 68 8.25 11.85 -1.78
N VAL A 69 8.22 12.84 -2.67
CA VAL A 69 7.43 14.07 -2.46
C VAL A 69 5.95 13.72 -2.31
N GLY A 70 5.41 12.85 -3.16
CA GLY A 70 4.03 12.37 -3.05
C GLY A 70 3.73 11.71 -1.70
N THR A 71 4.65 10.87 -1.21
CA THR A 71 4.51 10.20 0.09
C THR A 71 4.49 11.21 1.23
N ILE A 72 5.36 12.22 1.19
CA ILE A 72 5.39 13.30 2.18
C ILE A 72 4.09 14.09 2.16
N VAL A 73 3.56 14.42 0.97
CA VAL A 73 2.27 15.11 0.82
C VAL A 73 1.13 14.29 1.42
N LEU A 74 1.08 12.99 1.18
CA LEU A 74 0.08 12.11 1.79
C LEU A 74 0.22 12.02 3.31
N LEU A 75 1.44 11.97 3.83
CA LEU A 75 1.70 11.94 5.27
C LEU A 75 1.20 13.23 5.93
N VAL A 76 1.56 14.39 5.37
CA VAL A 76 1.10 15.69 5.87
C VAL A 76 -0.42 15.81 5.74
N GLY A 77 -1.00 15.39 4.62
CA GLY A 77 -2.45 15.35 4.41
C GLY A 77 -3.15 14.48 5.45
N GLY A 78 -2.60 13.30 5.75
CA GLY A 78 -3.09 12.40 6.78
C GLY A 78 -3.09 13.06 8.16
N VAL A 79 -1.98 13.71 8.54
CA VAL A 79 -1.88 14.44 9.80
C VAL A 79 -2.91 15.57 9.88
N VAL A 80 -3.08 16.35 8.81
CA VAL A 80 -4.10 17.41 8.75
C VAL A 80 -5.50 16.81 8.92
N ASN A 81 -5.78 15.69 8.26
CA ASN A 81 -7.11 15.06 8.32
C ASN A 81 -7.43 14.44 9.68
N ILE A 82 -6.44 14.16 10.54
CA ILE A 82 -6.69 13.77 11.94
C ILE A 82 -7.42 14.89 12.69
N PHE A 83 -7.07 16.15 12.43
CA PHE A 83 -7.69 17.32 13.06
C PHE A 83 -8.98 17.76 12.36
N VAL A 84 -9.01 17.69 11.03
CA VAL A 84 -10.17 18.11 10.23
C VAL A 84 -11.28 17.05 10.24
N GLN A 85 -10.92 15.77 10.36
CA GLN A 85 -11.83 14.62 10.35
C GLN A 85 -12.76 14.58 9.13
N SER A 86 -12.27 15.02 7.95
CA SER A 86 -13.07 15.02 6.72
C SER A 86 -13.15 13.62 6.12
N SER A 87 -14.37 13.14 5.90
CA SER A 87 -14.63 11.90 5.15
C SER A 87 -14.22 12.04 3.68
N ALA A 88 -14.50 13.18 3.05
CA ALA A 88 -14.09 13.48 1.68
C ALA A 88 -12.56 13.56 1.54
N GLY A 89 -11.89 14.18 2.51
CA GLY A 89 -10.42 14.21 2.57
C GLY A 89 -9.83 12.80 2.67
N MET A 90 -10.40 11.95 3.53
CA MET A 90 -9.97 10.56 3.67
C MET A 90 -10.11 9.78 2.36
N MET A 91 -11.24 9.90 1.67
CA MET A 91 -11.45 9.24 0.36
C MET A 91 -10.45 9.71 -0.69
N ALA A 92 -10.25 11.02 -0.82
CA ALA A 92 -9.30 11.59 -1.78
C ALA A 92 -7.87 11.10 -1.52
N MET A 93 -7.46 11.08 -0.24
CA MET A 93 -6.14 10.59 0.14
C MET A 93 -5.99 9.09 -0.09
N SER A 94 -7.01 8.27 0.20
CA SER A 94 -6.93 6.84 -0.04
C SER A 94 -6.83 6.51 -1.53
N MET A 95 -7.58 7.21 -2.38
CA MET A 95 -7.42 7.06 -3.85
C MET A 95 -6.01 7.46 -4.32
N ALA A 96 -5.51 8.60 -3.82
CA ALA A 96 -4.16 9.06 -4.14
C ALA A 96 -3.08 8.09 -3.62
N ALA A 97 -3.26 7.53 -2.43
CA ALA A 97 -2.36 6.55 -1.83
C ALA A 97 -2.31 5.26 -2.65
N ILE A 98 -3.46 4.72 -3.08
CA ILE A 98 -3.50 3.53 -3.95
C ILE A 98 -2.68 3.79 -5.21
N GLY A 99 -2.90 4.91 -5.89
CA GLY A 99 -2.14 5.27 -7.09
C GLY A 99 -0.64 5.42 -6.79
N LEU A 100 -0.29 6.18 -5.76
CA LEU A 100 1.11 6.45 -5.40
C LEU A 100 1.87 5.16 -5.04
N PHE A 101 1.32 4.34 -4.15
CA PHE A 101 1.97 3.11 -3.71
C PHE A 101 1.96 2.03 -4.80
N SER A 102 1.03 2.06 -5.76
CA SER A 102 1.13 1.24 -6.98
C SER A 102 2.35 1.63 -7.81
N VAL A 103 2.64 2.93 -7.93
CA VAL A 103 3.81 3.41 -8.68
C VAL A 103 5.11 3.18 -7.91
N TRP A 104 5.12 3.27 -6.57
CA TRP A 104 6.24 2.80 -5.74
C TRP A 104 6.52 1.32 -5.98
N MET A 105 5.47 0.49 -6.00
CA MET A 105 5.61 -0.94 -6.26
C MET A 105 6.24 -1.22 -7.63
N LEU A 106 5.82 -0.49 -8.67
CA LEU A 106 6.46 -0.56 -9.99
C LEU A 106 7.95 -0.17 -9.91
N TYR A 107 8.26 0.93 -9.22
CA TYR A 107 9.62 1.43 -9.05
C TYR A 107 10.52 0.42 -8.32
N ASP A 108 10.05 -0.16 -7.22
CA ASP A 108 10.82 -1.09 -6.41
C ASP A 108 11.00 -2.44 -7.12
N ILE A 109 9.96 -2.98 -7.77
CA ILE A 109 10.11 -4.19 -8.60
C ILE A 109 11.11 -3.93 -9.73
N LYS A 110 11.07 -2.76 -10.37
CA LYS A 110 12.01 -2.44 -11.44
C LYS A 110 13.45 -2.43 -10.93
N ARG A 111 13.71 -1.81 -9.78
CA ARG A 111 15.05 -1.78 -9.16
C ARG A 111 15.54 -3.17 -8.77
N ILE A 112 14.65 -4.07 -8.35
CA ILE A 112 15.00 -5.46 -8.05
C ILE A 112 15.36 -6.21 -9.34
N VAL A 113 14.53 -6.11 -10.38
CA VAL A 113 14.72 -6.80 -11.67
C VAL A 113 15.98 -6.32 -12.39
N ASP A 114 16.27 -5.02 -12.34
CA ASP A 114 17.45 -4.43 -12.97
C ASP A 114 18.75 -4.61 -12.15
N GLY A 115 18.65 -5.17 -10.93
CA GLY A 115 19.80 -5.35 -10.03
C GLY A 115 20.28 -4.07 -9.34
N GLY A 116 19.46 -3.00 -9.35
CA GLY A 116 19.74 -1.75 -8.65
C GLY A 116 19.58 -1.83 -7.13
N GLU A 117 18.79 -2.78 -6.61
CA GLU A 117 18.68 -3.08 -5.17
C GLU A 117 19.26 -4.47 -4.88
N THR A 118 20.42 -4.52 -4.23
CA THR A 118 21.16 -5.78 -3.99
C THR A 118 20.83 -6.42 -2.64
N ASN A 119 20.20 -5.68 -1.73
CA ASN A 119 19.84 -6.17 -0.42
C ASN A 119 18.38 -6.68 -0.43
N TYR A 120 18.23 -8.00 -0.30
CA TYR A 120 16.92 -8.65 -0.31
C TYR A 120 16.03 -8.22 0.86
N ILE A 121 16.59 -7.78 1.99
CA ILE A 121 15.81 -7.34 3.15
C ILE A 121 15.13 -6.00 2.85
N SER A 122 15.88 -5.01 2.36
CA SER A 122 15.32 -3.71 1.98
C SER A 122 14.35 -3.85 0.81
N ALA A 123 14.70 -4.65 -0.20
CA ALA A 123 13.82 -4.96 -1.32
C ALA A 123 12.48 -5.57 -0.87
N THR A 124 12.52 -6.57 0.01
CA THR A 124 11.30 -7.22 0.53
C THR A 124 10.49 -6.27 1.40
N LEU A 125 11.16 -5.47 2.24
CA LEU A 125 10.50 -4.49 3.11
C LEU A 125 9.76 -3.41 2.31
N ALA A 126 10.40 -2.87 1.28
CA ALA A 126 9.83 -1.84 0.43
C ALA A 126 8.57 -2.36 -0.29
N LEU A 127 8.69 -3.52 -0.96
CA LEU A 127 7.53 -4.16 -1.60
C LEU A 127 6.40 -4.49 -0.62
N TYR A 128 6.74 -4.98 0.57
CA TYR A 128 5.76 -5.27 1.61
C TYR A 128 4.98 -4.01 2.02
N LEU A 129 5.70 -2.89 2.21
CA LEU A 129 5.08 -1.60 2.53
C LEU A 129 4.14 -1.13 1.43
N ASP A 130 4.52 -1.26 0.17
CA ASP A 130 3.66 -0.86 -0.95
C ASP A 130 2.38 -1.68 -1.00
N ILE A 131 2.51 -3.01 -0.90
CA ILE A 131 1.37 -3.94 -0.91
C ILE A 131 0.43 -3.62 0.26
N VAL A 132 0.97 -3.44 1.46
CA VAL A 132 0.19 -3.14 2.66
C VAL A 132 -0.50 -1.79 2.57
N ASN A 133 0.14 -0.76 2.00
CA ASN A 133 -0.48 0.54 1.80
C ASN A 133 -1.60 0.49 0.75
N VAL A 134 -1.39 -0.19 -0.38
CA VAL A 134 -2.43 -0.39 -1.39
C VAL A 134 -3.63 -1.13 -0.79
N PHE A 135 -3.38 -2.23 -0.08
CA PHE A 135 -4.43 -3.01 0.57
C PHE A 135 -5.23 -2.19 1.59
N GLN A 136 -4.57 -1.50 2.51
CA GLN A 136 -5.26 -0.72 3.55
C GLN A 136 -6.11 0.39 2.95
N ASN A 137 -5.61 1.09 1.94
CA ASN A 137 -6.35 2.18 1.30
C ASN A 137 -7.49 1.67 0.42
N LEU A 138 -7.32 0.53 -0.27
CA LEU A 138 -8.42 -0.15 -0.96
C LEU A 138 -9.51 -0.58 0.02
N LEU A 139 -9.13 -1.24 1.12
CA LEU A 139 -10.06 -1.69 2.14
C LEU A 139 -10.80 -0.52 2.78
N ALA A 140 -10.10 0.59 3.07
CA ALA A 140 -10.71 1.80 3.58
C ALA A 140 -11.77 2.36 2.62
N LEU A 141 -11.48 2.45 1.32
CA LEU A 141 -12.46 2.91 0.32
C LEU A 141 -13.65 1.95 0.20
N LEU A 142 -13.38 0.65 0.13
CA LEU A 142 -14.44 -0.37 0.04
C LEU A 142 -15.32 -0.37 1.29
N GLY A 143 -14.76 -0.16 2.48
CA GLY A 143 -15.53 0.00 3.71
C GLY A 143 -16.39 1.28 3.75
N ILE A 144 -16.00 2.35 3.03
CA ILE A 144 -16.80 3.57 2.93
C ILE A 144 -17.95 3.42 1.93
N PHE A 145 -17.68 2.84 0.75
CA PHE A 145 -18.64 2.78 -0.37
C PHE A 145 -19.47 1.50 -0.43
N GLY A 146 -18.91 0.38 0.01
CA GLY A 146 -19.50 -0.96 -0.13
C GLY A 146 -19.90 -1.62 1.20
N GLY A 147 -19.72 -0.95 2.34
CA GLY A 147 -20.11 -1.49 3.64
C GLY A 147 -21.62 -1.56 3.84
N GLU A 148 -22.18 -2.77 3.91
CA GLU A 148 -23.60 -2.98 4.25
C GLU A 148 -23.81 -2.99 5.77
N ARG A 149 -24.77 -2.19 6.24
CA ARG A 149 -25.06 -1.96 7.66
C ARG A 149 -26.50 -2.34 7.98
N ASP A 150 -26.89 -3.60 7.75
CA ASP A 150 -28.21 -4.15 8.12
C ASP A 150 -28.13 -5.62 8.54
#